data_AF-A0AAN8PKU5-F1
#
_entry.id   AF-A0AAN8PKU5-F1
#
_cell.length_a   1.000
_cell.length_b   1.000
_cell.length_c   1.000
_cell.angle_alpha   90.00
_cell.angle_beta   90.00
_cell.angle_gamma   90.00
#
_symmetry.space_group_name_H-M   'P 1'
#
loop_
_entity.id
_entity.type
_entity.pdbx_description
1 polymer ?
#
loop_
_entity_poly.entity_id
_entity_poly.type
_entity_poly.pdbx_seq_one_letter_code
_entity_poly.pdbx_strand_id
1 'polypeptide(L)'
;MFLRGRKTNERLTSCMKDIYVYKKPDALMMSKKNDIVPFENAVPLEDFSRKLDMSLLVFGYSSKKRPNSLILGRTFDHQILDMIELGIENYKSIKEFAAEKVATGIKPCLLFAGEEFKTNPELNRLQNLFVDLFQREKVDSLSMQGLEHVIMFTTHNNKIYFRSYRILLKKSGTILPRVELEEIGPSIDFKLQRSKLATPDLFKRACKQPLELKAKKVKNISVDPFGTTHARIHVPKQNIQNLQIKKMKALRRTPQEKKLAKKEKKQSEKIEESV
;
A
#
# COMPACT_ATOMS: atom_id res chain seq x y z
N MET A 1 -1.20 13.64 15.94
CA MET A 1 -1.51 14.23 17.26
C MET A 1 -2.34 13.28 18.12
N PHE A 2 -2.13 13.27 19.43
CA PHE A 2 -2.89 12.47 20.40
C PHE A 2 -3.66 13.41 21.34
N LEU A 3 -4.99 13.23 21.39
CA LEU A 3 -5.93 14.11 22.08
C LEU A 3 -6.77 13.33 23.09
N ARG A 4 -7.01 13.94 24.25
CA ARG A 4 -7.89 13.38 25.30
C ARG A 4 -9.24 14.08 25.26
N GLY A 5 -10.31 13.30 25.26
CA GLY A 5 -11.68 13.79 25.43
C GLY A 5 -12.00 14.18 26.87
N ARG A 6 -13.26 14.59 27.10
CA ARG A 6 -13.75 15.03 28.41
C ARG A 6 -13.62 13.95 29.50
N LYS A 7 -14.01 12.72 29.18
CA LYS A 7 -13.92 11.55 30.07
C LYS A 7 -12.91 10.56 29.51
N THR A 8 -11.85 10.28 30.25
CA THR A 8 -10.80 9.32 29.89
C THR A 8 -10.42 8.50 31.11
N ASN A 9 -10.35 7.18 30.94
CA ASN A 9 -9.91 6.25 31.97
C ASN A 9 -8.37 6.13 31.96
N GLU A 10 -7.79 5.66 33.06
CA GLU A 10 -6.35 5.41 33.13
C GLU A 10 -5.92 4.36 32.10
N ARG A 11 -6.65 3.26 32.00
CA ARG A 11 -6.43 2.20 31.00
C ARG A 11 -6.32 2.73 29.57
N LEU A 12 -7.24 3.60 29.18
CA LEU A 12 -7.23 4.26 27.87
C LEU A 12 -6.04 5.21 27.71
N THR A 13 -5.72 5.96 28.78
CA THR A 13 -4.60 6.89 28.80
C THR A 13 -3.27 6.17 28.65
N SER A 14 -3.09 5.03 29.31
CA SER A 14 -1.91 4.17 29.19
C SER A 14 -1.82 3.55 27.80
N CYS A 15 -2.92 3.05 27.24
CA CYS A 15 -2.95 2.55 25.87
C CYS A 15 -2.55 3.63 24.85
N MET A 16 -3.08 4.86 25.00
CA MET A 16 -2.67 5.99 24.16
C MET A 16 -1.19 6.33 24.31
N LYS A 17 -0.63 6.26 25.53
CA LYS A 17 0.81 6.48 25.76
C LYS A 17 1.66 5.40 25.08
N ASP A 18 1.22 4.15 25.13
CA ASP A 18 1.95 3.04 24.51
C ASP A 18 1.96 3.15 22.97
N ILE A 19 0.81 3.49 22.36
CA ILE A 19 0.74 3.77 20.91
C ILE A 19 1.59 5.02 20.57
N TYR A 20 1.58 6.03 21.43
CA TYR A 20 2.39 7.23 21.27
C TYR A 20 3.90 6.95 21.24
N VAL A 21 4.39 6.04 22.09
CA VAL A 21 5.81 5.61 22.09
C VAL A 21 6.23 5.10 20.71
N TYR A 22 5.38 4.32 20.04
CA TYR A 22 5.67 3.79 18.70
C TYR A 22 5.68 4.84 17.60
N LYS A 23 4.97 5.95 17.77
CA LYS A 23 4.98 7.05 16.81
C LYS A 23 6.05 8.11 17.09
N LYS A 24 6.73 8.08 18.24
CA LYS A 24 7.84 9.02 18.50
C LYS A 24 8.96 8.87 17.44
N PRO A 25 9.59 9.98 17.02
CA PRO A 25 9.39 11.36 17.45
C PRO A 25 8.25 12.10 16.74
N ASP A 26 7.64 11.52 15.70
CA ASP A 26 6.67 12.15 14.78
C ASP A 26 5.25 12.31 15.36
N ALA A 27 5.14 12.40 16.68
CA ALA A 27 3.88 12.56 17.37
C ALA A 27 3.98 13.59 18.49
N LEU A 28 2.88 14.31 18.65
CA LEU A 28 2.62 15.20 19.78
C LEU A 28 1.45 14.65 20.60
N MET A 29 1.65 14.47 21.91
CA MET A 29 0.60 14.06 22.84
C MET A 29 0.20 15.22 23.74
N MET A 30 -1.09 15.58 23.70
CA MET A 30 -1.62 16.68 24.50
C MET A 30 -2.06 16.20 25.88
N SER A 31 -1.69 16.98 26.91
CA SER A 31 -2.04 16.69 28.30
C SER A 31 -3.46 17.14 28.66
N LYS A 32 -3.92 18.25 28.08
CA LYS A 32 -5.23 18.86 28.36
C LYS A 32 -6.37 17.99 27.84
N LYS A 33 -7.45 17.88 28.64
CA LYS A 33 -8.72 17.28 28.22
C LYS A 33 -9.51 18.29 27.39
N ASN A 34 -10.12 17.81 26.32
CA ASN A 34 -10.88 18.63 25.39
C ASN A 34 -12.34 18.17 25.38
N ASP A 35 -13.28 19.12 25.44
CA ASP A 35 -14.70 18.82 25.30
C ASP A 35 -15.07 18.81 23.81
N ILE A 36 -14.73 17.71 23.15
CA ILE A 36 -14.97 17.51 21.72
C ILE A 36 -15.72 16.19 21.56
N VAL A 37 -16.73 16.20 20.71
CA VAL A 37 -17.48 15.00 20.29
C VAL A 37 -17.25 14.82 18.79
N PRO A 38 -16.20 14.07 18.37
CA PRO A 38 -15.71 14.09 16.99
C PRO A 38 -16.75 13.74 15.92
N PHE A 39 -17.68 12.83 16.23
CA PHE A 39 -18.72 12.40 15.30
C PHE A 39 -19.89 13.39 15.18
N GLU A 40 -20.03 14.35 16.10
CA GLU A 40 -21.07 15.38 16.05
C GLU A 40 -20.49 16.69 15.51
N ASN A 41 -19.35 17.13 16.04
CA ASN A 41 -18.64 18.30 15.57
C ASN A 41 -17.13 18.04 15.49
N ALA A 42 -16.62 18.01 14.27
CA ALA A 42 -15.20 17.77 14.00
C ALA A 42 -14.37 19.05 13.81
N VAL A 43 -14.99 20.22 13.71
CA VAL A 43 -14.31 21.51 13.47
C VAL A 43 -13.18 21.76 14.47
N PRO A 44 -13.33 21.48 15.79
CA PRO A 44 -12.22 21.66 16.72
C PRO A 44 -11.00 20.78 16.40
N LEU A 45 -11.20 19.58 15.85
CA LEU A 45 -10.11 18.70 15.43
C LEU A 45 -9.40 19.22 14.18
N GLU A 46 -10.16 19.80 13.25
CA GLU A 46 -9.64 20.45 12.04
C GLU A 46 -8.81 21.69 12.39
N ASP A 47 -9.29 22.50 13.35
CA ASP A 47 -8.53 23.63 13.88
C ASP A 47 -7.23 23.18 14.56
N PHE A 48 -7.25 22.07 15.32
CA PHE A 48 -6.04 21.50 15.88
C PHE A 48 -5.08 21.01 14.80
N SER A 49 -5.59 20.36 13.75
CA SER A 49 -4.79 19.94 12.60
C SER A 49 -4.12 21.14 11.94
N ARG A 50 -4.84 22.23 11.70
CA ARG A 50 -4.30 23.46 11.10
C ARG A 50 -3.27 24.16 11.99
N LYS A 51 -3.52 24.22 13.31
CA LYS A 51 -2.62 24.89 14.26
C LYS A 51 -1.33 24.12 14.50
N LEU A 52 -1.39 22.79 14.52
CA LEU A 52 -0.26 21.92 14.83
C LEU A 52 0.42 21.37 13.57
N ASP A 53 -0.15 21.61 12.40
CA ASP A 53 0.24 21.03 11.11
C ASP A 53 0.36 19.50 11.16
N MET A 54 -0.65 18.84 11.74
CA MET A 54 -0.69 17.39 11.91
C MET A 54 -1.86 16.77 11.14
N SER A 55 -1.57 15.83 10.25
CA SER A 55 -2.57 15.16 9.41
C SER A 55 -3.26 13.98 10.11
N LEU A 56 -2.57 13.30 11.03
CA LEU A 56 -3.08 12.13 11.73
C LEU A 56 -3.55 12.48 13.13
N LEU A 57 -4.70 11.92 13.53
CA LEU A 57 -5.29 12.14 14.85
C LEU A 57 -5.61 10.82 15.55
N VAL A 58 -5.37 10.81 16.86
CA VAL A 58 -5.76 9.74 17.77
C VAL A 58 -6.49 10.39 18.94
N PHE A 59 -7.79 10.13 19.09
CA PHE A 59 -8.63 10.74 20.11
C PHE A 59 -9.19 9.67 21.06
N GLY A 60 -8.82 9.73 22.33
CA GLY A 60 -9.32 8.82 23.35
C GLY A 60 -10.46 9.41 24.15
N TYR A 61 -11.56 8.67 24.30
CA TYR A 61 -12.62 9.00 25.24
C TYR A 61 -13.33 7.74 25.80
N SER A 62 -14.13 7.90 26.85
CA SER A 62 -14.85 6.79 27.48
C SER A 62 -16.26 7.24 27.88
N SER A 63 -17.26 6.40 27.60
CA SER A 63 -18.66 6.63 27.93
C SER A 63 -19.34 5.33 28.37
N LYS A 64 -20.56 5.41 28.95
CA LYS A 64 -21.31 4.22 29.36
C LYS A 64 -21.67 3.31 28.17
N LYS A 65 -22.04 3.91 27.02
CA LYS A 65 -22.38 3.18 25.78
C LYS A 65 -21.14 2.65 25.07
N ARG A 66 -20.03 3.38 25.14
CA ARG A 66 -18.76 3.08 24.45
C ARG A 66 -17.61 3.27 25.43
N PRO A 67 -17.30 2.25 26.25
CA PRO A 67 -16.20 2.32 27.20
C PRO A 67 -14.86 2.17 26.47
N ASN A 68 -13.83 2.91 26.93
CA ASN A 68 -12.46 2.84 26.43
C ASN A 68 -12.35 2.91 24.89
N SER A 69 -12.96 3.92 24.28
CA SER A 69 -12.95 4.11 22.84
C SER A 69 -11.78 4.97 22.38
N LEU A 70 -11.14 4.50 21.32
CA LEU A 70 -10.07 5.19 20.61
C LEU A 70 -10.56 5.51 19.19
N ILE A 71 -10.57 6.77 18.82
CA ILE A 71 -10.87 7.21 17.47
C ILE A 71 -9.56 7.46 16.75
N LEU A 72 -9.34 6.75 15.66
CA LEU A 72 -8.28 7.01 14.71
C LEU A 72 -8.86 7.84 13.57
N GLY A 73 -8.16 8.88 13.15
CA GLY A 73 -8.58 9.65 12.01
C GLY A 73 -7.41 10.27 11.25
N ARG A 74 -7.76 10.78 10.08
CA ARG A 74 -6.82 11.53 9.23
C ARG A 74 -7.52 12.69 8.56
N THR A 75 -6.77 13.75 8.32
CA THR A 75 -7.24 14.93 7.60
C THR A 75 -6.58 15.02 6.23
N PHE A 76 -7.30 15.59 5.28
CA PHE A 76 -6.80 16.02 3.98
C PHE A 76 -7.08 17.51 3.86
N ASP A 77 -6.05 18.33 3.61
CA ASP A 77 -6.15 19.79 3.62
C ASP A 77 -6.79 20.34 4.92
N HIS A 78 -6.35 19.79 6.06
CA HIS A 78 -6.88 20.05 7.41
C HIS A 78 -8.37 19.78 7.63
N GLN A 79 -9.08 19.21 6.66
CA GLN A 79 -10.46 18.73 6.81
C GLN A 79 -10.48 17.23 7.10
N ILE A 80 -11.43 16.75 7.90
CA ILE A 80 -11.52 15.31 8.18
C ILE A 80 -11.79 14.53 6.90
N LEU A 81 -10.91 13.57 6.61
CA LEU A 81 -11.08 12.62 5.52
C LEU A 81 -11.76 11.36 6.04
N ASP A 82 -11.13 10.65 6.98
CA ASP A 82 -11.67 9.42 7.57
C ASP A 82 -11.58 9.48 9.10
N MET A 83 -12.59 8.94 9.79
CA MET A 83 -12.57 8.64 11.21
C MET A 83 -13.12 7.24 11.48
N ILE A 84 -12.40 6.45 12.25
CA ILE A 84 -12.81 5.11 12.66
C ILE A 84 -12.66 4.98 14.17
N GLU A 85 -13.72 4.55 14.82
CA GLU A 85 -13.76 4.32 16.26
C GLU A 85 -13.54 2.84 16.58
N LEU A 86 -12.58 2.61 17.47
CA LEU A 86 -12.19 1.30 17.97
C LEU A 86 -12.42 1.26 19.48
N GLY A 87 -13.28 0.35 19.93
CA GLY A 87 -13.42 0.04 21.35
C GLY A 87 -12.30 -0.88 21.82
N ILE A 88 -11.66 -0.56 22.93
CA ILE A 88 -10.63 -1.41 23.55
C ILE A 88 -11.31 -2.40 24.51
N GLU A 89 -11.28 -3.68 24.17
CA GLU A 89 -11.81 -4.75 25.02
C GLU A 89 -10.74 -5.26 26.00
N ASN A 90 -9.60 -5.72 25.46
CA ASN A 90 -8.44 -6.20 26.23
C ASN A 90 -7.23 -5.31 25.95
N TYR A 91 -6.42 -5.07 26.99
CA TYR A 91 -5.21 -4.25 26.90
C TYR A 91 -4.21 -4.73 27.94
N LYS A 92 -3.00 -5.05 27.49
CA LYS A 92 -1.81 -5.22 28.32
C LYS A 92 -0.78 -4.16 27.93
N SER A 93 -0.27 -3.43 28.91
CA SER A 93 0.68 -2.36 28.66
C SER A 93 2.03 -2.91 28.21
N ILE A 94 2.81 -2.09 27.48
CA ILE A 94 4.24 -2.35 27.20
C ILE A 94 5.01 -2.72 28.49
N LYS A 95 4.67 -2.09 29.62
CA LYS A 95 5.35 -2.29 30.91
C LYS A 95 5.14 -3.67 31.52
N GLU A 96 4.07 -4.37 31.15
CA GLU A 96 3.74 -5.71 31.69
C GLU A 96 4.60 -6.82 31.05
N PHE A 97 5.23 -6.53 29.91
CA PHE A 97 6.08 -7.49 29.21
C PHE A 97 7.53 -7.34 29.67
N ALA A 98 8.13 -8.44 30.13
CA ALA A 98 9.52 -8.50 30.59
C ALA A 98 10.55 -8.37 29.44
N ALA A 99 10.12 -8.64 28.21
CA ALA A 99 10.95 -8.59 27.01
C ALA A 99 11.58 -7.20 26.78
N GLU A 100 12.79 -7.21 26.23
CA GLU A 100 13.54 -6.01 25.85
C GLU A 100 12.76 -5.19 24.81
N LYS A 101 12.71 -3.87 24.99
CA LYS A 101 11.96 -2.98 24.11
C LYS A 101 12.78 -2.60 22.88
N VAL A 102 12.07 -2.25 21.81
CA VAL A 102 12.67 -1.76 20.56
C VAL A 102 13.10 -0.30 20.70
N ALA A 103 14.12 0.10 19.94
CA ALA A 103 14.55 1.49 19.96
C ALA A 103 13.45 2.43 19.40
N THR A 104 13.40 3.64 19.94
CA THR A 104 12.48 4.67 19.43
C THR A 104 12.96 5.12 18.06
N GLY A 105 12.05 5.38 17.12
CA GLY A 105 12.43 5.83 15.78
C GLY A 105 12.50 4.72 14.73
N ILE A 106 12.48 3.44 15.13
CA ILE A 106 12.61 2.31 14.19
C ILE A 106 11.38 2.19 13.30
N LYS A 107 11.60 1.91 12.02
CA LYS A 107 10.55 1.60 11.05
C LYS A 107 10.02 0.18 11.30
N PRO A 108 8.76 0.02 11.74
CA PRO A 108 8.20 -1.31 11.99
C PRO A 108 7.87 -2.03 10.68
N CYS A 109 8.01 -3.35 10.70
CA CYS A 109 7.39 -4.23 9.73
C CYS A 109 5.91 -4.39 10.08
N LEU A 110 5.01 -4.13 9.12
CA LEU A 110 3.58 -4.26 9.34
C LEU A 110 3.08 -5.57 8.74
N LEU A 111 2.45 -6.41 9.57
CA LEU A 111 1.81 -7.66 9.15
C LEU A 111 0.30 -7.54 9.34
N PHE A 112 -0.46 -7.80 8.28
CA PHE A 112 -1.92 -7.86 8.33
C PHE A 112 -2.37 -9.28 8.00
N ALA A 113 -2.96 -9.96 8.99
CA ALA A 113 -3.44 -11.33 8.88
C ALA A 113 -4.97 -11.37 8.96
N GLY A 114 -5.59 -12.01 7.97
CA GLY A 114 -7.03 -12.22 7.90
C GLY A 114 -7.66 -11.65 6.63
N GLU A 115 -8.65 -12.38 6.12
CA GLU A 115 -9.32 -12.07 4.85
C GLU A 115 -10.25 -10.87 4.94
N GLU A 116 -10.74 -10.58 6.16
CA GLU A 116 -11.67 -9.48 6.43
C GLU A 116 -11.10 -8.11 6.02
N PHE A 117 -9.77 -7.93 6.08
CA PHE A 117 -9.11 -6.70 5.60
C PHE A 117 -9.29 -6.46 4.10
N LYS A 118 -9.49 -7.52 3.30
CA LYS A 118 -9.68 -7.41 1.84
C LYS A 118 -11.16 -7.35 1.48
N THR A 119 -12.01 -8.08 2.20
CA THR A 119 -13.43 -8.22 1.87
C THR A 119 -14.28 -7.09 2.45
N ASN A 120 -14.03 -6.66 3.68
CA ASN A 120 -14.81 -5.60 4.33
C ASN A 120 -14.21 -4.21 4.02
N PRO A 121 -14.96 -3.30 3.38
CA PRO A 121 -14.46 -1.97 3.02
C PRO A 121 -14.05 -1.10 4.22
N GLU A 122 -14.69 -1.28 5.38
CA GLU A 122 -14.32 -0.53 6.60
C GLU A 122 -12.98 -0.99 7.15
N LEU A 123 -12.74 -2.30 7.17
CA LEU A 123 -11.47 -2.88 7.62
C LEU A 123 -10.35 -2.63 6.62
N ASN A 124 -10.65 -2.61 5.33
CA ASN A 124 -9.71 -2.19 4.29
C ASN A 124 -9.25 -0.74 4.53
N ARG A 125 -10.20 0.16 4.79
CA ARG A 125 -9.88 1.56 5.12
C ARG A 125 -9.08 1.67 6.42
N LEU A 126 -9.43 0.86 7.42
CA LEU A 126 -8.72 0.83 8.69
C LEU A 126 -7.29 0.29 8.54
N GLN A 127 -7.08 -0.74 7.71
CA GLN A 127 -5.75 -1.22 7.35
C GLN A 127 -4.93 -0.09 6.74
N ASN A 128 -5.50 0.65 5.80
CA ASN A 128 -4.83 1.80 5.19
C ASN A 128 -4.50 2.89 6.22
N LEU A 129 -5.39 3.14 7.19
CA LEU A 129 -5.15 4.08 8.29
C LEU A 129 -4.05 3.61 9.25
N PHE A 130 -3.97 2.30 9.55
CA PHE A 130 -2.88 1.73 10.34
C PHE A 130 -1.55 1.80 9.62
N VAL A 131 -1.55 1.58 8.30
CA VAL A 131 -0.36 1.80 7.47
C VAL A 131 0.07 3.25 7.58
N ASP A 132 -0.79 4.24 7.31
CA ASP A 132 -0.41 5.67 7.47
C ASP A 132 0.08 6.01 8.88
N LEU A 133 -0.51 5.40 9.91
CA LEU A 133 -0.15 5.68 11.31
C LEU A 133 1.23 5.14 11.68
N PHE A 134 1.57 3.91 11.30
CA PHE A 134 2.82 3.25 11.72
C PHE A 134 3.91 3.23 10.64
N GLN A 135 3.56 3.52 9.39
CA GLN A 135 4.53 3.75 8.33
C GLN A 135 5.33 5.00 8.68
N ARG A 136 6.66 4.84 8.63
CA ARG A 136 7.62 5.94 8.68
C ARG A 136 8.01 6.34 7.26
N GLU A 137 9.21 6.85 7.08
CA GLU A 137 9.74 7.25 5.79
C GLU A 137 9.79 6.10 4.78
N LYS A 138 9.57 6.45 3.51
CA LYS A 138 9.83 5.53 2.39
C LYS A 138 11.33 5.52 2.17
N VAL A 139 11.91 4.32 2.23
CA VAL A 139 13.34 4.09 2.05
C VAL A 139 13.51 2.99 1.01
N ASP A 140 14.53 3.13 0.16
CA ASP A 140 14.81 2.16 -0.91
C ASP A 140 15.62 0.96 -0.41
N SER A 141 16.44 1.17 0.62
CA SER A 141 17.24 0.14 1.27
C SER A 141 17.10 0.19 2.78
N LEU A 142 17.25 -0.98 3.42
CA LEU A 142 17.13 -1.16 4.87
C LEU A 142 18.32 -1.99 5.36
N SER A 143 18.88 -1.59 6.50
CA SER A 143 19.88 -2.39 7.19
C SER A 143 19.21 -3.55 7.94
N MET A 144 19.85 -4.72 7.99
CA MET A 144 19.33 -5.89 8.70
C MET A 144 19.19 -5.63 10.21
N GLN A 145 20.10 -4.84 10.79
CA GLN A 145 20.02 -4.42 12.19
C GLN A 145 18.82 -3.50 12.45
N GLY A 146 18.25 -2.85 11.42
CA GLY A 146 17.06 -2.03 11.56
C GLY A 146 15.75 -2.83 11.60
N LEU A 147 15.79 -4.13 11.31
CA LEU A 147 14.62 -5.01 11.33
C LEU A 147 14.40 -5.58 12.73
N GLU A 148 14.07 -4.72 13.69
CA GLU A 148 13.87 -5.13 15.09
C GLU A 148 12.40 -5.29 15.48
N HIS A 149 11.47 -4.62 14.78
CA HIS A 149 10.09 -4.44 15.26
C HIS A 149 9.06 -4.91 14.23
N VAL A 150 8.13 -5.77 14.65
CA VAL A 150 6.94 -6.17 13.87
C VAL A 150 5.70 -5.76 14.62
N ILE A 151 4.80 -5.05 13.93
CA ILE A 151 3.44 -4.81 14.40
C ILE A 151 2.51 -5.70 13.58
N MET A 152 1.79 -6.56 14.27
CA MET A 152 0.85 -7.51 13.68
C MET A 152 -0.58 -7.09 13.99
N PHE A 153 -1.40 -7.07 12.95
CA PHE A 153 -2.83 -6.90 13.02
C PHE A 153 -3.51 -8.16 12.53
N THR A 154 -4.25 -8.84 13.40
CA THR A 154 -5.00 -10.05 13.03
C THR A 154 -6.49 -9.80 13.18
N THR A 155 -7.29 -10.15 12.18
CA THR A 155 -8.76 -10.15 12.29
C THR A 155 -9.27 -11.55 12.57
N HIS A 156 -10.11 -11.69 13.60
CA HIS A 156 -10.82 -12.95 13.87
C HIS A 156 -12.11 -12.64 14.65
N ASN A 157 -13.22 -13.28 14.27
CA ASN A 157 -14.53 -13.11 14.90
C ASN A 157 -14.96 -11.64 15.06
N ASN A 158 -14.80 -10.81 14.03
CA ASN A 158 -15.09 -9.36 14.06
C ASN A 158 -14.30 -8.56 15.12
N LYS A 159 -13.17 -9.09 15.60
CA LYS A 159 -12.23 -8.40 16.48
C LYS A 159 -10.90 -8.24 15.77
N ILE A 160 -10.20 -7.17 16.13
CA ILE A 160 -8.89 -6.84 15.57
C ILE A 160 -7.87 -6.90 16.70
N TYR A 161 -6.93 -7.82 16.57
CA TYR A 161 -5.86 -8.04 17.51
C TYR A 161 -4.64 -7.25 17.07
N PHE A 162 -4.25 -6.27 17.87
CA PHE A 162 -2.99 -5.56 17.74
C PHE A 162 -1.96 -6.23 18.64
N ARG A 163 -0.88 -6.72 18.04
CA ARG A 163 0.24 -7.35 18.74
C ARG A 163 1.55 -6.76 18.24
N SER A 164 2.52 -6.70 19.13
CA SER A 164 3.81 -6.09 18.86
C SER A 164 4.91 -7.03 19.30
N TYR A 165 5.82 -7.31 18.37
CA TYR A 165 6.89 -8.30 18.55
C TYR A 165 8.25 -7.70 18.23
N ARG A 166 9.26 -8.08 19.01
CA ARG A 166 10.67 -7.91 18.69
C ARG A 166 11.15 -9.08 17.84
N ILE A 167 11.90 -8.79 16.78
CA ILE A 167 12.53 -9.79 15.92
C ILE A 167 13.87 -10.20 16.52
N LEU A 168 14.07 -11.51 16.69
CA LEU A 168 15.34 -12.11 17.05
C LEU A 168 15.85 -12.93 15.85
N LEU A 169 16.99 -12.52 15.28
CA LEU A 169 17.62 -13.21 14.17
C LEU A 169 18.66 -14.21 14.71
N LYS A 170 18.35 -15.50 14.62
CA LYS A 170 19.25 -16.59 15.03
C LYS A 170 19.98 -17.20 13.84
N LYS A 171 21.15 -17.78 14.10
CA LYS A 171 21.92 -18.53 13.09
C LYS A 171 21.14 -19.77 12.63
N SER A 172 20.96 -19.93 11.33
CA SER A 172 20.17 -21.01 10.69
C SER A 172 21.03 -22.02 9.93
N GLY A 173 22.28 -21.68 9.61
CA GLY A 173 23.17 -22.49 8.74
C GLY A 173 23.00 -22.23 7.24
N THR A 174 22.03 -21.40 6.83
CA THR A 174 21.86 -20.92 5.45
C THR A 174 22.15 -19.41 5.36
N ILE A 175 22.05 -18.82 4.17
CA ILE A 175 22.21 -17.37 3.95
C ILE A 175 21.13 -16.56 4.69
N LEU A 176 19.93 -17.14 4.89
CA LEU A 176 18.80 -16.46 5.54
C LEU A 176 18.75 -16.81 7.03
N PRO A 177 18.69 -15.83 7.95
CA PRO A 177 18.62 -16.09 9.39
C PRO A 177 17.28 -16.73 9.79
N ARG A 178 17.29 -17.50 10.88
CA ARG A 178 16.07 -18.02 11.49
C ARG A 178 15.42 -16.91 12.31
N VAL A 179 14.18 -16.57 11.99
CA VAL A 179 13.42 -15.50 12.64
C VAL A 179 12.65 -16.09 13.83
N GLU A 180 12.87 -15.54 15.01
CA GLU A 180 12.03 -15.76 16.19
C GLU A 180 11.42 -14.45 16.65
N LEU A 181 10.24 -14.51 17.28
CA LEU A 181 9.47 -13.35 17.70
C LEU A 181 9.26 -13.39 19.21
N GLU A 182 9.53 -12.27 19.88
CA GLU A 182 9.28 -12.09 21.30
C GLU A 182 8.24 -10.98 21.51
N GLU A 183 7.18 -11.22 22.30
CA GLU A 183 6.12 -10.23 22.49
C GLU A 183 6.57 -9.11 23.43
N ILE A 184 6.56 -7.87 22.94
CA ILE A 184 7.02 -6.68 23.69
C ILE A 184 5.88 -5.78 24.19
N GLY A 185 4.66 -6.00 23.68
CA GLY A 185 3.47 -5.18 23.94
C GLY A 185 3.46 -3.85 23.17
N PRO A 186 2.39 -3.05 23.17
CA PRO A 186 1.13 -3.31 23.86
C PRO A 186 0.34 -4.38 23.12
N SER A 187 -0.42 -5.15 23.88
CA SER A 187 -1.31 -6.19 23.37
C SER A 187 -2.74 -5.66 23.50
N ILE A 188 -3.38 -5.33 22.38
CA ILE A 188 -4.68 -4.64 22.38
C ILE A 188 -5.68 -5.42 21.53
N ASP A 189 -6.88 -5.60 22.07
CA ASP A 189 -8.01 -6.17 21.33
C ASP A 189 -9.00 -5.06 21.04
N PHE A 190 -9.18 -4.77 19.75
CA PHE A 190 -10.09 -3.76 19.27
C PHE A 190 -11.39 -4.39 18.76
N LYS A 191 -12.49 -3.69 19.02
CA LYS A 191 -13.79 -3.92 18.40
C LYS A 191 -14.16 -2.71 17.55
N LEU A 192 -14.48 -2.93 16.29
CA LEU A 192 -14.94 -1.87 15.40
C LEU A 192 -16.29 -1.31 15.92
N GLN A 193 -16.40 0.02 15.97
CA GLN A 193 -17.61 0.72 16.43
C GLN A 193 -18.21 1.57 15.32
N ARG A 194 -17.96 2.89 15.33
CA ARG A 194 -18.43 3.80 14.28
C ARG A 194 -17.35 4.03 13.25
N SER A 195 -17.78 4.23 12.01
CA SER A 195 -16.96 4.70 10.90
C SER A 195 -17.57 5.97 10.33
N LYS A 196 -16.74 6.90 9.91
CA LYS A 196 -17.09 8.04 9.04
C LYS A 196 -16.03 8.05 7.94
N LEU A 197 -16.37 7.42 6.82
CA LEU A 197 -15.47 7.28 5.69
C LEU A 197 -15.67 8.41 4.69
N ALA A 198 -14.59 8.81 4.02
CA ALA A 198 -14.63 9.75 2.91
C ALA A 198 -15.47 9.20 1.74
N THR A 199 -16.09 10.11 0.99
CA THR A 199 -16.67 9.77 -0.30
C THR A 199 -15.57 9.28 -1.26
N PRO A 200 -15.89 8.39 -2.21
CA PRO A 200 -14.90 7.84 -3.14
C PRO A 200 -14.20 8.93 -3.95
N ASP A 201 -14.92 9.99 -4.33
CA ASP A 201 -14.36 11.11 -5.08
C ASP A 201 -13.36 11.94 -4.25
N LEU A 202 -13.69 12.23 -2.99
CA LEU A 202 -12.80 12.94 -2.09
C LEU A 202 -11.54 12.11 -1.83
N PHE A 203 -11.70 10.81 -1.60
CA PHE A 203 -10.57 9.92 -1.41
C PHE A 203 -9.68 9.82 -2.64
N LYS A 204 -10.27 9.73 -3.84
CA LYS A 204 -9.53 9.72 -5.10
C LYS A 204 -8.75 11.01 -5.32
N ARG A 205 -9.31 12.17 -4.93
CA ARG A 205 -8.60 13.46 -4.93
C ARG A 205 -7.43 13.45 -3.96
N ALA A 206 -7.62 12.94 -2.74
CA ALA A 206 -6.56 12.83 -1.73
C ALA A 206 -5.41 11.91 -2.17
N CYS A 207 -5.69 10.86 -2.94
CA CYS A 207 -4.67 9.95 -3.47
C CYS A 207 -4.01 10.42 -4.78
N LYS A 208 -4.35 11.61 -5.29
CA LYS A 208 -3.79 12.11 -6.56
C LYS A 208 -2.31 12.48 -6.36
N GLN A 209 -1.42 11.75 -7.02
CA GLN A 209 -0.01 12.13 -7.10
C GLN A 209 0.21 13.24 -8.16
N PRO A 210 1.05 14.25 -7.85
CA PRO A 210 1.53 15.23 -8.82
C PRO A 210 2.10 14.58 -10.07
N LEU A 211 1.97 15.25 -11.22
CA LEU A 211 2.40 14.70 -12.51
C LEU A 211 3.92 14.65 -12.61
N GLU A 212 4.62 15.56 -11.95
CA GLU A 212 6.07 15.69 -11.90
C GLU A 212 6.72 14.48 -11.21
N LEU A 213 6.07 13.94 -10.17
CA LEU A 213 6.52 12.74 -9.46
C LEU A 213 6.22 11.45 -10.23
N LYS A 214 5.32 11.50 -11.23
CA LYS A 214 5.02 10.33 -12.06
C LYS A 214 6.01 10.27 -13.22
N ALA A 215 6.86 9.25 -13.21
CA ALA A 215 7.74 8.96 -14.34
C ALA A 215 6.91 8.74 -15.63
N LYS A 216 6.99 9.67 -16.57
CA LYS A 216 6.30 9.58 -17.85
C LYS A 216 7.06 8.61 -18.76
N LYS A 217 6.58 7.37 -18.86
CA LYS A 217 7.12 6.41 -19.82
C LYS A 217 6.74 6.84 -21.24
N VAL A 218 7.72 7.28 -22.03
CA VAL A 218 7.53 7.53 -23.47
C VAL A 218 7.70 6.21 -24.21
N LYS A 219 6.71 5.83 -25.01
CA LYS A 219 6.75 4.57 -25.78
C LYS A 219 7.95 4.59 -26.74
N ASN A 220 8.62 3.46 -26.87
CA ASN A 220 9.78 3.24 -27.73
C ASN A 220 11.04 4.06 -27.39
N ILE A 221 11.08 4.75 -26.24
CA ILE A 221 12.28 5.42 -25.76
C ILE A 221 12.70 4.73 -24.46
N SER A 222 13.97 4.31 -24.40
CA SER A 222 14.61 3.79 -23.19
C SER A 222 15.86 4.61 -22.89
N VAL A 223 16.19 4.72 -21.60
CA VAL A 223 17.42 5.35 -21.13
C VAL A 223 18.27 4.25 -20.52
N ASP A 224 19.50 4.11 -20.98
CA ASP A 224 20.45 3.14 -20.43
C ASP A 224 20.98 3.61 -19.06
N PRO A 225 21.59 2.71 -18.26
CA PRO A 225 22.19 3.07 -16.96
C PRO A 225 23.25 4.18 -17.05
N PHE A 226 23.87 4.35 -18.22
CA PHE A 226 24.84 5.41 -18.52
C PHE A 226 24.18 6.74 -18.94
N GLY A 227 22.85 6.81 -19.00
CA GLY A 227 22.09 8.01 -19.37
C GLY A 227 21.86 8.21 -20.87
N THR A 228 22.31 7.29 -21.73
CA THR A 228 22.10 7.39 -23.18
C THR A 228 20.65 7.05 -23.55
N THR A 229 20.03 7.88 -24.38
CA THR A 229 18.65 7.68 -24.85
C THR A 229 18.64 6.84 -26.13
N HIS A 230 17.97 5.69 -26.09
CA HIS A 230 17.75 4.82 -27.24
C HIS A 230 16.29 4.89 -27.69
N ALA A 231 16.08 5.07 -29.00
CA ALA A 231 14.77 5.01 -29.62
C ALA A 231 14.63 3.73 -30.43
N ARG A 232 13.59 2.93 -30.17
CA ARG A 232 13.30 1.71 -30.91
C ARG A 232 12.39 2.00 -32.10
N ILE A 233 12.90 1.75 -33.29
CA ILE A 233 12.14 1.81 -34.54
C ILE A 233 11.65 0.41 -34.88
N HIS A 234 10.35 0.23 -35.02
CA HIS A 234 9.75 -1.04 -35.43
C HIS A 234 9.57 -1.03 -36.95
N VAL A 235 10.51 -1.66 -37.66
CA VAL A 235 10.40 -1.84 -39.11
C VAL A 235 9.38 -2.95 -39.40
N PRO A 236 8.31 -2.68 -40.17
CA PRO A 236 7.34 -3.71 -40.52
C PRO A 236 7.99 -4.76 -41.45
N LYS A 237 7.44 -5.99 -41.43
CA LYS A 237 7.88 -7.06 -42.33
C LYS A 237 7.73 -6.59 -43.79
N GLN A 238 8.83 -6.56 -44.53
CA GLN A 238 8.84 -6.18 -45.94
C GLN A 238 8.40 -7.37 -46.81
N ASN A 239 7.26 -7.23 -47.49
CA ASN A 239 6.75 -8.26 -48.40
C ASN A 239 7.35 -8.09 -49.80
N ILE A 240 8.49 -8.76 -50.04
CA ILE A 240 9.25 -8.67 -51.31
C ILE A 240 8.57 -9.47 -52.44
N GLN A 241 7.64 -10.37 -52.11
CA GLN A 241 6.96 -11.23 -53.10
C GLN A 241 6.12 -10.43 -54.11
N ASN A 242 5.60 -9.27 -53.70
CA ASN A 242 4.84 -8.38 -54.59
C ASN A 242 5.76 -7.50 -55.46
N LEU A 243 7.07 -7.57 -55.27
CA LEU A 243 8.02 -6.72 -55.98
C LEU A 243 8.20 -7.26 -57.41
N GLN A 244 7.45 -6.69 -58.36
CA GLN A 244 7.60 -7.03 -59.77
C GLN A 244 8.86 -6.37 -60.34
N ILE A 245 9.91 -7.17 -60.55
CA ILE A 245 11.11 -6.71 -61.25
C ILE A 245 10.83 -6.47 -62.74
N LYS A 246 11.47 -5.44 -63.31
CA LYS A 246 11.44 -5.19 -64.75
C LYS A 246 12.04 -6.40 -65.48
N LYS A 247 11.21 -7.10 -66.25
CA LYS A 247 11.67 -8.23 -67.08
C LYS A 247 12.49 -7.70 -68.27
N MET A 248 13.82 -7.69 -68.10
CA MET A 248 14.78 -7.40 -69.17
C MET A 248 14.61 -8.37 -70.34
N LYS A 249 15.07 -7.97 -71.54
CA LYS A 249 14.87 -8.74 -72.78
C LYS A 249 15.34 -10.19 -72.65
N ALA A 250 16.44 -10.43 -71.95
CA ALA A 250 16.98 -11.77 -71.70
C ALA A 250 16.10 -12.67 -70.80
N LEU A 251 15.29 -12.08 -69.91
CA LEU A 251 14.42 -12.81 -68.97
C LEU A 251 12.98 -13.00 -69.52
N ARG A 252 12.71 -12.53 -70.74
CA ARG A 252 11.42 -12.74 -71.41
C ARG A 252 11.44 -14.13 -72.06
N ARG A 253 10.52 -15.01 -71.62
CA ARG A 253 10.35 -16.34 -72.22
C ARG A 253 10.26 -16.25 -73.74
N THR A 254 11.01 -17.11 -74.42
CA THR A 254 10.97 -17.24 -75.87
C THR A 254 9.62 -17.83 -76.32
N PRO A 255 9.22 -17.66 -77.59
CA PRO A 255 7.95 -18.19 -78.08
C PRO A 255 7.81 -19.72 -77.95
N GLN A 256 8.93 -20.45 -78.03
CA GLN A 256 8.95 -21.92 -77.90
C GLN A 256 8.72 -22.36 -76.45
N GLU A 257 9.40 -21.74 -75.48
CA GLU A 257 9.21 -22.01 -74.04
C GLU A 257 7.78 -21.69 -73.58
N LYS A 258 7.14 -20.66 -74.15
CA LYS A 258 5.72 -20.35 -73.87
C LYS A 258 4.76 -21.44 -74.33
N LYS A 259 5.06 -22.12 -75.46
CA LYS A 259 4.24 -23.22 -75.98
C LYS A 259 4.37 -24.47 -75.10
N LEU A 260 5.58 -24.78 -74.65
CA LEU A 260 5.86 -25.91 -73.76
C LEU A 260 5.19 -25.73 -72.39
N ALA A 261 5.36 -24.57 -71.75
CA ALA A 261 4.72 -24.27 -70.46
C ALA A 261 3.18 -24.30 -70.53
N LYS A 262 2.57 -23.96 -71.69
CA LYS A 262 1.12 -24.07 -71.91
C LYS A 262 0.64 -25.52 -71.99
N LYS A 263 1.47 -26.43 -72.52
CA LYS A 263 1.18 -27.86 -72.57
C LYS A 263 1.27 -28.47 -71.18
N GLU A 264 2.34 -28.16 -70.44
CA GLU A 264 2.55 -28.67 -69.08
C GLU A 264 1.43 -28.21 -68.12
N LYS A 265 1.00 -26.95 -68.19
CA LYS A 265 -0.09 -26.44 -67.34
C LYS A 265 -1.44 -27.10 -67.61
N LYS A 266 -1.74 -27.38 -68.89
CA LYS A 266 -2.92 -28.17 -69.28
C LYS A 266 -2.85 -29.62 -68.81
N GLN A 267 -1.64 -30.14 -68.61
CA GLN A 267 -1.44 -31.51 -68.16
C GLN A 267 -1.55 -31.59 -66.64
N SER A 268 -1.07 -30.59 -65.89
CA SER A 268 -1.26 -30.49 -64.44
C SER A 268 -2.72 -30.25 -64.04
N GLU A 269 -3.44 -29.36 -64.75
CA GLU A 269 -4.87 -29.11 -64.49
C GLU A 269 -5.73 -30.37 -64.72
N LYS A 270 -5.38 -31.18 -65.72
CA LYS A 270 -6.02 -32.49 -65.96
C LYS A 270 -5.74 -33.54 -64.89
N ILE A 271 -4.61 -33.44 -64.19
CA ILE A 271 -4.24 -34.37 -63.12
C ILE A 271 -4.98 -34.00 -61.82
N GLU A 272 -5.11 -32.70 -61.52
CA GLU A 272 -5.89 -32.20 -60.38
C GLU A 272 -7.41 -32.43 -60.52
N GLU A 273 -7.96 -32.47 -61.75
CA GLU A 273 -9.38 -32.83 -61.99
C GLU A 273 -9.65 -34.35 -61.90
N SER A 274 -8.59 -35.17 -61.81
CA SER A 274 -8.68 -36.64 -61.79
C SER A 274 -8.43 -37.27 -60.41
N VAL A 275 -8.29 -36.44 -59.37
CA VAL A 275 -8.16 -36.83 -57.95
C VAL A 275 -9.33 -36.22 -57.17
#